data_AF-A0A316BA03-F1
#
_entry.id   AF-A0A316BA03-F1
#
_cell.length_a   1.000
_cell.length_b   1.000
_cell.length_c   1.000
_cell.angle_alpha   90.00
_cell.angle_beta   90.00
_cell.angle_gamma   90.00
#
_symmetry.space_group_name_H-M   'P 1'
#
loop_
_entity.id
_entity.type
_entity.pdbx_description
1 polymer ?
#
loop_
_entity_poly.entity_id
_entity_poly.type
_entity_poly.pdbx_seq_one_letter_code
_entity_poly.pdbx_strand_id
1 'polypeptide(L)'
;MEKLSDQGRLRPWMGFVLFAVVMAFFVLVCAPLQQNLGIPGLIITELSFPVIGVVYCLIRKVKIREVFPVKKIKAREFFGCILLVLGMFPVSLMLVALTAIIFPASAAEATELTSFIFDSLNFPMAVLIVALMPAVCEEAIHRGAILSNFRGLKRDWVIVLIMGIFFGINHLSILRFLTTMVLGMFLSFVVVKKNNILLSMLMHFTNNFISVAISYLFGAGNGAAISSATIDYTSVLGTYMILGVAAPFLITLGLMLVNPEGHKKIRFLIAGILSTLLLVGGFSISAVSNAKNTILSATVGYTVTAEEENSSVIDFTVEEDREATVVVILTNAEGDYKVRIDGDKGSNIINADVPHGAIRMITYNVNLQADHYNVTVVPDANTVGETPQFSITVK
;
A
#
# COMPACT_ATOMS: atom_id res chain seq x y z
N MET A 1 -4.44 29.89 10.06
CA MET A 1 -3.03 29.83 10.55
C MET A 1 -2.54 31.23 10.97
N GLU A 2 -1.61 31.33 11.92
CA GLU A 2 -1.00 32.61 12.32
C GLU A 2 -0.10 33.19 11.21
N LYS A 3 -0.27 34.50 10.93
CA LYS A 3 0.54 35.22 9.94
C LYS A 3 1.94 35.49 10.49
N LEU A 4 2.94 35.53 9.61
CA LEU A 4 4.28 35.98 9.96
C LEU A 4 4.29 37.48 10.28
N SER A 5 5.27 37.96 11.05
CA SER A 5 5.47 39.39 11.27
C SER A 5 5.69 40.14 9.96
N ASP A 6 6.39 39.50 9.02
CA ASP A 6 6.75 40.04 7.72
C ASP A 6 5.87 39.48 6.59
N GLN A 7 4.64 39.05 6.88
CA GLN A 7 3.75 38.39 5.91
C GLN A 7 3.54 39.22 4.62
N GLY A 8 3.61 40.56 4.71
CA GLY A 8 3.50 41.45 3.54
C GLY A 8 4.58 41.23 2.47
N ARG A 9 5.71 40.61 2.83
CA ARG A 9 6.81 40.26 1.91
C ARG A 9 6.54 38.98 1.10
N LEU A 10 5.53 38.20 1.47
CA LEU A 10 5.18 36.93 0.83
C LEU A 10 3.81 37.02 0.16
N ARG A 11 3.69 36.46 -1.05
CA ARG A 11 2.45 36.39 -1.81
C ARG A 11 2.22 34.96 -2.29
N PRO A 12 0.96 34.50 -2.43
CA PRO A 12 0.67 33.14 -2.86
C PRO A 12 1.39 32.71 -4.15
N TRP A 13 1.47 33.59 -5.16
CA TRP A 13 2.17 33.29 -6.43
C TRP A 13 3.65 32.94 -6.22
N MET A 14 4.30 33.50 -5.19
CA MET A 14 5.70 33.20 -4.88
C MET A 14 5.88 31.77 -4.37
N GLY A 15 4.86 31.21 -3.72
CA GLY A 15 4.83 29.81 -3.32
C GLY A 15 4.79 28.88 -4.54
N PHE A 16 4.00 29.21 -5.57
CA PHE A 16 3.99 28.49 -6.83
C PHE A 16 5.33 28.59 -7.57
N VAL A 17 5.93 29.78 -7.63
CA VAL A 17 7.24 29.97 -8.25
C VAL A 17 8.33 29.21 -7.51
N LEU A 18 8.35 29.27 -6.17
CA LEU A 18 9.31 28.52 -5.37
C LEU A 18 9.16 27.01 -5.61
N PHE A 19 7.93 26.50 -5.63
CA PHE A 19 7.69 25.09 -5.95
C PHE A 19 8.18 24.72 -7.36
N ALA A 20 7.89 25.54 -8.37
CA ALA A 20 8.37 25.31 -9.73
C ALA A 20 9.91 25.31 -9.82
N VAL A 21 10.58 26.19 -9.09
CA VAL A 21 12.06 26.21 -9.00
C VAL A 21 12.59 24.95 -8.32
N VAL A 22 11.95 24.51 -7.22
CA VAL A 22 12.32 23.25 -6.54
C VAL A 22 12.13 22.06 -7.47
N MET A 23 11.02 22.00 -8.22
CA MET A 23 10.78 20.93 -9.20
C MET A 23 11.79 20.94 -10.35
N ALA A 24 12.10 22.11 -10.90
CA ALA A 24 13.11 22.24 -11.95
C ALA A 24 14.49 21.81 -11.44
N PHE A 25 14.87 22.22 -10.22
CA PHE A 25 16.10 21.78 -9.58
C PHE A 25 16.10 20.26 -9.34
N PHE A 26 14.98 19.69 -8.88
CA PHE A 26 14.86 18.26 -8.66
C PHE A 26 15.05 17.47 -9.96
N VAL A 27 14.39 17.86 -11.05
CA VAL A 27 14.46 17.15 -12.33
C VAL A 27 15.81 17.34 -13.02
N LEU A 28 16.35 18.57 -13.03
CA LEU A 28 17.56 18.90 -13.80
C LEU A 28 18.87 18.60 -13.04
N VAL A 29 18.84 18.52 -11.72
CA VAL A 29 20.04 18.34 -10.88
C VAL A 29 19.93 17.10 -10.01
N CYS A 30 18.88 16.99 -9.18
CA CYS A 30 18.78 15.89 -8.20
C CYS A 30 18.58 14.53 -8.86
N ALA A 31 17.69 14.41 -9.84
CA ALA A 31 17.43 13.13 -10.52
C ALA A 31 18.69 12.61 -11.23
N PRO A 32 19.43 13.39 -12.04
CA PRO A 32 20.73 12.95 -12.58
C PRO A 32 21.74 12.59 -11.49
N LEU A 33 21.75 13.30 -10.35
CA LEU A 33 22.66 13.02 -9.25
C LEU A 33 22.34 11.67 -8.58
N GLN A 34 21.06 11.36 -8.39
CA GLN A 34 20.59 10.08 -7.84
C GLN A 34 20.89 8.92 -8.79
N GLN A 35 20.70 9.11 -10.09
CA GLN A 35 21.01 8.09 -11.10
C GLN A 35 22.52 7.78 -11.17
N ASN A 36 23.38 8.79 -11.07
CA ASN A 36 24.83 8.61 -11.19
C ASN A 36 25.51 8.19 -9.87
N LEU A 37 25.01 8.65 -8.72
CA LEU A 37 25.67 8.43 -7.42
C LEU A 37 24.87 7.51 -6.49
N GLY A 38 23.66 7.10 -6.83
CA GLY A 38 22.80 6.29 -5.97
C GLY A 38 22.50 6.97 -4.63
N ILE A 39 22.76 6.26 -3.53
CA ILE A 39 22.48 6.70 -2.15
C ILE A 39 23.14 8.05 -1.80
N PRO A 40 24.44 8.29 -2.06
CA PRO A 40 25.03 9.62 -1.91
C PRO A 40 24.26 10.74 -2.66
N GLY A 41 23.80 10.48 -3.88
CA GLY A 41 23.00 11.44 -4.65
C GLY A 41 21.64 11.74 -4.02
N LEU A 42 21.00 10.72 -3.42
CA LEU A 42 19.77 10.87 -2.65
C LEU A 42 20.01 11.72 -1.39
N ILE A 43 21.07 11.44 -0.62
CA ILE A 43 21.42 12.22 0.58
C ILE A 43 21.66 13.69 0.23
N ILE A 44 22.40 13.97 -0.85
CA ILE A 44 22.65 15.35 -1.31
C ILE A 44 21.34 16.03 -1.71
N THR A 45 20.44 15.30 -2.39
CA THR A 45 19.11 15.80 -2.75
C THR A 45 18.35 16.24 -1.51
N GLU A 46 18.23 15.37 -0.51
CA GLU A 46 17.51 15.69 0.72
C GLU A 46 18.10 16.91 1.43
N LEU A 47 19.42 16.93 1.65
CA LEU A 47 20.07 18.03 2.36
C LEU A 47 19.96 19.38 1.62
N SER A 48 19.74 19.38 0.31
CA SER A 48 19.56 20.60 -0.47
C SER A 48 18.23 21.32 -0.18
N PHE A 49 17.16 20.59 0.17
CA PHE A 49 15.83 21.15 0.42
C PHE A 49 15.78 22.16 1.59
N PRO A 50 16.28 21.83 2.80
CA PRO A 50 16.32 22.82 3.88
C PRO A 50 17.25 23.99 3.54
N VAL A 51 18.33 23.77 2.78
CA VAL A 51 19.21 24.85 2.31
C VAL A 51 18.45 25.83 1.41
N ILE A 52 17.72 25.33 0.41
CA ILE A 52 16.86 26.16 -0.46
C ILE A 52 15.83 26.92 0.38
N GLY A 53 15.20 26.26 1.35
CA GLY A 53 14.23 26.89 2.24
C GLY A 53 14.83 28.04 3.07
N VAL A 54 16.02 27.86 3.62
CA VAL A 54 16.74 28.91 4.36
C VAL A 54 17.17 30.04 3.45
N VAL A 55 17.76 29.75 2.28
CA VAL A 55 18.16 30.74 1.28
C VAL A 55 16.95 31.57 0.83
N TYR A 56 15.81 30.92 0.59
CA TYR A 56 14.56 31.62 0.29
C TYR A 56 14.19 32.62 1.41
N CYS A 57 14.27 32.21 2.67
CA CYS A 57 13.99 33.12 3.80
C CYS A 57 14.92 34.33 3.82
N LEU A 58 16.21 34.13 3.54
CA LEU A 58 17.21 35.20 3.48
C LEU A 58 16.92 36.19 2.34
N ILE A 59 16.63 35.69 1.13
CA ILE A 59 16.27 36.51 -0.04
C ILE A 59 15.01 37.33 0.24
N ARG A 60 13.98 36.69 0.82
CA ARG A 60 12.70 37.34 1.14
C ARG A 60 12.77 38.20 2.40
N LYS A 61 13.89 38.16 3.13
CA LYS A 61 14.10 38.84 4.41
C LYS A 61 12.99 38.52 5.42
N VAL A 62 12.56 37.26 5.50
CA VAL A 62 11.57 36.81 6.49
C VAL A 62 12.26 36.08 7.64
N LYS A 63 11.70 36.16 8.85
CA LYS A 63 12.30 35.54 10.03
C LYS A 63 12.22 34.01 9.94
N ILE A 64 13.38 33.36 9.86
CA ILE A 64 13.54 31.90 9.78
C ILE A 64 12.72 31.19 10.88
N ARG A 65 12.78 31.67 12.13
CA ARG A 65 12.03 31.06 13.26
C ARG A 65 10.51 31.04 13.07
N GLU A 66 9.94 31.97 12.31
CA GLU A 66 8.50 32.00 12.05
C GLU A 66 8.10 31.12 10.86
N VAL A 67 9.02 30.97 9.90
CA VAL A 67 8.87 30.05 8.75
C VAL A 67 8.99 28.60 9.18
N PHE A 68 9.93 28.29 10.08
CA PHE A 68 10.17 26.95 10.64
C PHE A 68 9.78 26.91 12.12
N PRO A 69 8.47 26.99 12.46
CA PRO A 69 8.04 27.10 13.84
C PRO A 69 8.23 25.76 14.57
N VAL A 70 9.08 25.76 15.59
CA VAL A 70 9.32 24.62 16.48
C VAL A 70 8.68 24.91 17.83
N LYS A 71 7.70 24.08 18.22
CA LYS A 71 7.00 24.19 19.50
C LYS A 71 6.99 22.84 20.22
N LYS A 72 6.83 22.86 21.54
CA LYS A 72 6.65 21.62 22.33
C LYS A 72 5.42 20.86 21.85
N ILE A 73 5.58 19.57 21.60
CA ILE A 73 4.48 18.67 21.22
C ILE A 73 3.69 18.32 22.48
N LYS A 74 2.38 18.57 22.48
CA LYS A 74 1.51 18.11 23.57
C LYS A 74 1.17 16.63 23.39
N ALA A 75 1.00 15.88 24.47
CA ALA A 75 0.66 14.45 24.41
C ALA A 75 -0.56 14.17 23.50
N ARG A 76 -1.61 15.00 23.62
CA ARG A 76 -2.79 14.92 22.76
C ARG A 76 -2.46 15.07 21.26
N GLU A 77 -1.56 15.98 20.92
CA GLU A 77 -1.15 16.22 19.53
C GLU A 77 -0.29 15.07 19.01
N PHE A 78 0.59 14.53 19.84
CA PHE A 78 1.37 13.34 19.55
C PHE A 78 0.47 12.15 19.20
N PHE A 79 -0.40 11.73 20.12
CA PHE A 79 -1.32 10.61 19.87
C PHE A 79 -2.28 10.88 18.73
N GLY A 80 -2.72 12.14 18.58
CA GLY A 80 -3.51 12.55 17.42
C GLY A 80 -2.79 12.30 16.10
N CYS A 81 -1.53 12.71 16.00
CA CYS A 81 -0.68 12.48 14.83
C CYS A 81 -0.48 10.99 14.54
N ILE A 82 -0.21 10.18 15.57
CA ILE A 82 -0.05 8.72 15.42
C ILE A 82 -1.33 8.10 14.87
N LEU A 83 -2.50 8.44 15.43
CA LEU A 83 -3.79 7.93 14.93
C LEU A 83 -4.11 8.38 13.50
N LEU A 84 -3.73 9.60 13.14
CA LEU A 84 -3.87 10.08 11.76
C LEU A 84 -3.03 9.25 10.79
N VAL A 85 -1.78 8.92 11.15
CA VAL A 85 -0.91 8.08 10.32
C VAL A 85 -1.45 6.66 10.23
N LEU A 86 -1.83 6.05 11.36
CA LEU A 86 -2.40 4.69 11.39
C LEU A 86 -3.70 4.59 10.60
N GLY A 87 -4.56 5.60 10.67
CA GLY A 87 -5.78 5.66 9.88
C GLY A 87 -5.52 5.95 8.39
N MET A 88 -4.52 6.77 8.07
CA MET A 88 -4.16 7.06 6.68
C MET A 88 -3.48 5.87 5.99
N PHE A 89 -2.75 5.03 6.72
CA PHE A 89 -2.01 3.91 6.14
C PHE A 89 -2.86 2.96 5.25
N PRO A 90 -3.99 2.39 5.70
CA PRO A 90 -4.84 1.59 4.83
C PRO A 90 -5.48 2.39 3.69
N VAL A 91 -5.77 3.68 3.89
CA VAL A 91 -6.25 4.56 2.80
C VAL A 91 -5.18 4.69 1.72
N SER A 92 -3.90 4.82 2.10
CA SER A 92 -2.77 4.84 1.18
C SER A 92 -2.71 3.55 0.36
N LEU A 93 -2.89 2.39 0.99
CA LEU A 93 -2.92 1.10 0.30
C LEU A 93 -4.05 1.01 -0.73
N MET A 94 -5.26 1.47 -0.35
CA MET A 94 -6.40 1.52 -1.27
C MET A 94 -6.15 2.46 -2.46
N LEU A 95 -5.52 3.62 -2.25
CA LEU A 95 -5.20 4.57 -3.31
C LEU A 95 -4.15 4.01 -4.28
N VAL A 96 -3.15 3.28 -3.78
CA VAL A 96 -2.17 2.57 -4.61
C VAL A 96 -2.87 1.51 -5.46
N ALA A 97 -3.70 0.65 -4.85
CA ALA A 97 -4.43 -0.38 -5.59
C ALA A 97 -5.36 0.21 -6.65
N LEU A 98 -6.10 1.28 -6.31
CA LEU A 98 -6.96 1.99 -7.25
C LEU A 98 -6.16 2.59 -8.41
N THR A 99 -4.98 3.16 -8.12
CA THR A 99 -4.12 3.73 -9.15
C THR A 99 -3.57 2.65 -10.08
N ALA A 100 -3.18 1.48 -9.54
CA ALA A 100 -2.74 0.35 -10.34
C ALA A 100 -3.86 -0.25 -11.21
N ILE A 101 -5.12 -0.22 -10.76
CA ILE A 101 -6.27 -0.62 -11.58
C ILE A 101 -6.48 0.35 -12.76
N ILE A 102 -6.38 1.65 -12.52
CA ILE A 102 -6.62 2.69 -13.55
C ILE A 102 -5.43 2.81 -14.50
N PHE A 103 -4.21 2.68 -13.98
CA PHE A 103 -2.95 2.78 -14.70
C PHE A 103 -2.08 1.54 -14.44
N PRO A 104 -2.36 0.39 -15.07
CA PRO A 104 -1.65 -0.87 -14.81
C PRO A 104 -0.13 -0.78 -14.98
N ALA A 105 0.36 0.02 -15.93
CA ALA A 105 1.79 0.25 -16.14
C ALA A 105 2.51 0.85 -14.92
N SER A 106 1.79 1.56 -14.04
CA SER A 106 2.35 2.16 -12.83
C SER A 106 2.72 1.12 -11.75
N ALA A 107 2.20 -0.12 -11.85
CA ALA A 107 2.49 -1.18 -10.90
C ALA A 107 3.99 -1.54 -10.84
N ALA A 108 4.71 -1.42 -11.96
CA ALA A 108 6.15 -1.68 -12.02
C ALA A 108 6.97 -0.72 -11.12
N GLU A 109 6.48 0.50 -10.89
CA GLU A 109 7.14 1.50 -10.04
C GLU A 109 7.27 1.02 -8.58
N ALA A 110 6.35 0.16 -8.10
CA ALA A 110 6.42 -0.40 -6.75
C ALA A 110 7.63 -1.33 -6.59
N THR A 111 7.84 -2.22 -7.57
CA THR A 111 8.92 -3.20 -7.55
C THR A 111 10.29 -2.50 -7.59
N GLU A 112 10.46 -1.50 -8.46
CA GLU A 112 11.71 -0.74 -8.56
C GLU A 112 12.08 -0.05 -7.23
N LEU A 113 11.10 0.59 -6.58
CA LEU A 113 11.29 1.26 -5.30
C LEU A 113 11.65 0.26 -4.19
N THR A 114 10.98 -0.89 -4.15
CA THR A 114 11.29 -1.97 -3.21
C THR A 114 12.70 -2.49 -3.45
N SER A 115 13.11 -2.82 -4.67
CA SER A 115 14.49 -3.27 -4.93
C SER A 115 15.53 -2.23 -4.52
N PHE A 116 15.31 -0.95 -4.83
CA PHE A 116 16.24 0.12 -4.46
C PHE A 116 16.46 0.22 -2.95
N ILE A 117 15.37 0.19 -2.16
CA ILE A 117 15.45 0.34 -0.70
C ILE A 117 16.15 -0.87 -0.07
N PHE A 118 15.79 -2.09 -0.48
CA PHE A 118 16.24 -3.30 0.20
C PHE A 118 17.61 -3.78 -0.25
N ASP A 119 17.88 -3.75 -1.55
CA ASP A 119 19.13 -4.29 -2.08
C ASP A 119 20.31 -3.37 -1.76
N SER A 120 20.05 -2.08 -1.52
CA SER A 120 21.09 -1.06 -1.31
C SER A 120 21.34 -0.69 0.15
N LEU A 121 20.41 -0.97 1.07
CA LEU A 121 20.48 -0.50 2.45
C LEU A 121 20.19 -1.62 3.45
N ASN A 122 20.83 -1.57 4.62
CA ASN A 122 20.35 -2.33 5.77
C ASN A 122 19.22 -1.57 6.48
N PHE A 123 18.45 -2.26 7.32
CA PHE A 123 17.28 -1.68 7.97
C PHE A 123 17.57 -0.35 8.71
N PRO A 124 18.62 -0.22 9.55
CA PRO A 124 18.95 1.06 10.19
C PRO A 124 19.24 2.19 9.18
N MET A 125 19.99 1.91 8.12
CA MET A 125 20.28 2.92 7.09
C MET A 125 19.01 3.30 6.30
N ALA A 126 18.13 2.34 5.99
CA ALA A 126 16.85 2.62 5.36
C ALA A 126 15.96 3.51 6.24
N VAL A 127 15.91 3.26 7.55
CA VAL A 127 15.18 4.13 8.49
C VAL A 127 15.76 5.56 8.49
N LEU A 128 17.09 5.71 8.49
CA LEU A 128 17.71 7.04 8.50
C LEU A 128 17.50 7.79 7.17
N ILE A 129 17.73 7.13 6.04
CA ILE A 129 17.79 7.76 4.71
C ILE A 129 16.40 7.87 4.07
N VAL A 130 15.53 6.88 4.26
CA VAL A 130 14.21 6.82 3.61
C VAL A 130 13.10 7.30 4.52
N ALA A 131 13.22 7.14 5.85
CA ALA A 131 12.20 7.59 6.79
C ALA A 131 12.51 8.92 7.46
N LEU A 132 13.67 9.05 8.10
CA LEU A 132 13.97 10.24 8.91
C LEU A 132 14.38 11.44 8.06
N MET A 133 15.27 11.24 7.09
CA MET A 133 15.84 12.34 6.31
C MET A 133 14.77 13.12 5.52
N PRO A 134 13.85 12.47 4.77
CA PRO A 134 12.77 13.18 4.06
C PRO A 134 11.79 13.85 5.02
N ALA A 135 11.49 13.17 6.13
CA ALA A 135 10.63 13.71 7.18
C ALA A 135 11.16 15.00 7.81
N VAL A 136 12.45 15.31 7.69
CA VAL A 136 13.01 16.60 8.12
C VAL A 136 13.16 17.55 6.94
N CYS A 137 13.78 17.08 5.86
CA CYS A 137 14.22 17.92 4.75
C CYS A 137 13.06 18.37 3.86
N GLU A 138 12.18 17.45 3.47
CA GLU A 138 11.01 17.78 2.67
C GLU A 138 10.02 18.65 3.46
N GLU A 139 9.86 18.40 4.77
CA GLU A 139 9.01 19.23 5.62
C GLU A 139 9.52 20.66 5.70
N ALA A 140 10.84 20.86 5.78
CA ALA A 140 11.44 22.18 5.81
C ALA A 140 11.07 23.00 4.55
N ILE A 141 11.25 22.44 3.36
CA ILE A 141 10.92 23.17 2.12
C ILE A 141 9.40 23.31 1.94
N HIS A 142 8.61 22.27 2.18
CA HIS A 142 7.16 22.29 1.95
C HIS A 142 6.40 23.05 3.04
N ARG A 143 6.51 22.61 4.31
CA ARG A 143 5.71 23.14 5.43
C ARG A 143 6.32 24.38 6.06
N GLY A 144 7.64 24.56 5.87
CA GLY A 144 8.32 25.81 6.14
C GLY A 144 8.15 26.80 5.00
N ALA A 145 9.08 26.77 4.06
CA ALA A 145 9.25 27.85 3.07
C ALA A 145 8.05 28.02 2.12
N ILE A 146 7.58 26.96 1.47
CA ILE A 146 6.50 27.05 0.48
C ILE A 146 5.18 27.45 1.15
N LEU A 147 4.76 26.72 2.20
CA LEU A 147 3.52 26.96 2.93
C LEU A 147 3.42 28.38 3.51
N SER A 148 4.56 28.97 3.91
CA SER A 148 4.61 30.34 4.44
C SER A 148 4.02 31.41 3.50
N ASN A 149 4.07 31.18 2.18
CA ASN A 149 3.51 32.07 1.17
C ASN A 149 1.98 32.07 1.13
N PHE A 150 1.37 31.01 1.65
CA PHE A 150 -0.08 30.80 1.62
C PHE A 150 -0.77 31.15 2.95
N ARG A 151 -0.02 31.49 4.00
CA ARG A 151 -0.54 31.90 5.32
C ARG A 151 -1.51 33.10 5.27
N GLY A 152 -1.46 33.91 4.20
CA GLY A 152 -2.39 35.01 3.96
C GLY A 152 -3.77 34.59 3.43
N LEU A 153 -3.95 33.34 2.98
CA LEU A 153 -5.24 32.85 2.48
C LEU A 153 -6.24 32.67 3.62
N LYS A 154 -7.50 33.07 3.38
CA LYS A 154 -8.58 33.01 4.39
C LYS A 154 -9.04 31.58 4.70
N ARG A 155 -8.89 30.66 3.74
CA ARG A 155 -9.45 29.30 3.81
C ARG A 155 -8.33 28.29 4.01
N ASP A 156 -8.22 27.77 5.23
CA ASP A 156 -7.22 26.75 5.59
C ASP A 156 -7.26 25.52 4.66
N TRP A 157 -8.45 25.08 4.23
CA TRP A 157 -8.59 23.91 3.36
C TRP A 157 -7.96 24.11 1.97
N VAL A 158 -7.92 25.36 1.47
CA VAL A 158 -7.27 25.68 0.19
C VAL A 158 -5.76 25.53 0.31
N ILE A 159 -5.18 25.99 1.43
CA ILE A 159 -3.75 25.82 1.72
C ILE A 159 -3.42 24.33 1.77
N VAL A 160 -4.22 23.55 2.51
CA VAL A 160 -4.05 22.10 2.66
C VAL A 160 -4.11 21.40 1.30
N LEU A 161 -5.06 21.75 0.44
CA LEU A 161 -5.20 21.17 -0.91
C LEU A 161 -4.00 21.50 -1.81
N ILE A 162 -3.60 22.77 -1.89
CA ILE A 162 -2.43 23.19 -2.69
C ILE A 162 -1.18 22.45 -2.25
N MET A 163 -0.93 22.39 -0.93
CA MET A 163 0.24 21.72 -0.38
C MET A 163 0.21 20.21 -0.56
N GLY A 164 -0.98 19.60 -0.55
CA GLY A 164 -1.17 18.19 -0.90
C GLY A 164 -0.78 17.93 -2.36
N ILE A 165 -1.32 18.71 -3.29
CA ILE A 165 -1.02 18.56 -4.73
C ILE A 165 0.48 18.72 -5.01
N PHE A 166 1.11 19.74 -4.41
CA PHE A 166 2.56 19.95 -4.54
C PHE A 166 3.36 18.75 -4.05
N PHE A 167 3.01 18.22 -2.88
CA PHE A 167 3.69 17.05 -2.31
C PHE A 167 3.50 15.79 -3.18
N GLY A 168 2.32 15.63 -3.79
CA GLY A 168 2.04 14.58 -4.77
C GLY A 168 2.89 14.70 -6.04
N ILE A 169 2.97 15.90 -6.61
CA ILE A 169 3.77 16.18 -7.81
C ILE A 169 5.27 15.94 -7.55
N ASN A 170 5.77 16.28 -6.37
CA ASN A 170 7.19 16.15 -6.02
C ASN A 170 7.73 14.72 -6.15
N HIS A 171 6.86 13.71 -6.10
CA HIS A 171 7.23 12.31 -6.19
C HIS A 171 7.41 11.78 -7.61
N LEU A 172 6.96 12.53 -8.63
CA LEU A 172 7.09 12.17 -10.06
C LEU A 172 6.70 10.72 -10.40
N SER A 173 5.73 10.18 -9.66
CA SER A 173 5.29 8.78 -9.75
C SER A 173 3.78 8.76 -9.89
N ILE A 174 3.28 8.08 -10.92
CA ILE A 174 1.84 7.95 -11.15
C ILE A 174 1.25 7.14 -10.00
N LEU A 175 1.89 6.01 -9.66
CA LEU A 175 1.45 5.10 -8.61
C LEU A 175 1.32 5.80 -7.24
N ARG A 176 2.28 6.69 -6.92
CA ARG A 176 2.38 7.34 -5.61
C ARG A 176 1.65 8.68 -5.55
N PHE A 177 1.25 9.27 -6.67
CA PHE A 177 0.71 10.63 -6.73
C PHE A 177 -0.45 10.84 -5.76
N LEU A 178 -1.52 10.04 -5.86
CA LEU A 178 -2.71 10.22 -5.01
C LEU A 178 -2.40 9.97 -3.53
N THR A 179 -1.65 8.92 -3.24
CA THR A 179 -1.26 8.53 -1.88
C THR A 179 -0.45 9.63 -1.20
N THR A 180 0.60 10.11 -1.87
CA THR A 180 1.47 11.17 -1.35
C THR A 180 0.74 12.51 -1.32
N MET A 181 -0.14 12.80 -2.28
CA MET A 181 -1.01 13.99 -2.22
C MET A 181 -1.85 14.00 -0.94
N VAL A 182 -2.56 12.91 -0.64
CA VAL A 182 -3.41 12.84 0.56
C VAL A 182 -2.57 12.89 1.83
N LEU A 183 -1.46 12.16 1.93
CA LEU A 183 -0.50 12.31 3.03
C LEU A 183 -0.09 13.77 3.19
N GLY A 184 0.24 14.42 2.09
CA GLY A 184 0.67 15.81 2.05
C GLY A 184 -0.39 16.79 2.56
N MET A 185 -1.68 16.48 2.37
CA MET A 185 -2.80 17.21 2.96
C MET A 185 -2.85 17.06 4.48
N PHE A 186 -2.70 15.85 5.02
CA PHE A 186 -2.69 15.62 6.47
C PHE A 186 -1.52 16.31 7.17
N LEU A 187 -0.32 16.20 6.60
CA LEU A 187 0.89 16.87 7.09
C LEU A 187 0.71 18.40 7.10
N SER A 188 0.10 18.96 6.05
CA SER A 188 -0.17 20.39 5.97
C SER A 188 -1.27 20.83 6.93
N PHE A 189 -2.29 19.99 7.13
CA PHE A 189 -3.38 20.26 8.08
C PHE A 189 -2.85 20.45 9.49
N VAL A 190 -1.98 19.56 9.98
CA VAL A 190 -1.45 19.67 11.35
C VAL A 190 -0.63 20.94 11.54
N VAL A 191 0.18 21.33 10.54
CA VAL A 191 0.95 22.58 10.58
C VAL A 191 0.04 23.80 10.51
N VAL A 192 -0.98 23.81 9.66
CA VAL A 192 -1.95 24.92 9.55
C VAL A 192 -2.71 25.14 10.85
N LYS A 193 -3.06 24.06 11.56
CA LYS A 193 -3.80 24.12 12.83
C LYS A 193 -2.93 24.40 14.05
N LYS A 194 -1.66 23.95 14.06
CA LYS A 194 -0.79 24.02 15.25
C LYS A 194 0.35 24.99 15.13
N ASN A 195 0.68 25.43 13.92
CA ASN A 195 1.84 26.25 13.63
C ASN A 195 3.09 25.64 14.30
N ASN A 196 3.30 24.33 14.07
CA ASN A 196 4.41 23.54 14.62
C ASN A 196 4.83 22.49 13.58
N ILE A 197 6.04 22.65 13.03
CA ILE A 197 6.56 21.78 11.97
C ILE A 197 6.92 20.38 12.49
N LEU A 198 7.26 20.26 13.78
CA LEU A 198 7.63 18.96 14.36
C LEU A 198 6.48 17.93 14.30
N LEU A 199 5.22 18.39 14.25
CA LEU A 199 4.07 17.49 14.12
C LEU A 199 4.00 16.86 12.73
N SER A 200 4.30 17.61 11.67
CA SER A 200 4.36 17.01 10.33
C SER A 200 5.60 16.15 10.16
N MET A 201 6.76 16.57 10.70
CA MET A 201 7.97 15.73 10.72
C MET A 201 7.71 14.39 11.44
N LEU A 202 7.04 14.40 12.59
CA LEU A 202 6.64 13.19 13.30
C LEU A 202 5.76 12.29 12.43
N MET A 203 4.69 12.85 11.85
CA MET A 203 3.76 12.08 11.01
C MET A 203 4.45 11.50 9.78
N HIS A 204 5.27 12.29 9.09
CA HIS A 204 5.99 11.88 7.89
C HIS A 204 7.00 10.78 8.23
N PHE A 205 7.78 10.95 9.30
CA PHE A 205 8.70 9.92 9.79
C PHE A 205 7.95 8.64 10.13
N THR A 206 6.86 8.71 10.90
CA THR A 206 6.08 7.52 11.27
C THR A 206 5.52 6.81 10.03
N ASN A 207 5.01 7.55 9.05
CA ASN A 207 4.51 6.98 7.80
C ASN A 207 5.61 6.20 7.06
N ASN A 208 6.76 6.83 6.84
CA ASN A 208 7.85 6.21 6.09
C ASN A 208 8.51 5.09 6.90
N PHE A 209 8.61 5.23 8.23
CA PHE A 209 9.12 4.18 9.10
C PHE A 209 8.25 2.93 9.04
N ILE A 210 6.91 3.06 9.08
CA ILE A 210 5.99 1.93 8.92
C ILE A 210 6.20 1.27 7.55
N SER A 211 6.33 2.06 6.49
CA SER A 211 6.58 1.54 5.14
C SER A 211 7.90 0.77 5.05
N VAL A 212 9.00 1.31 5.60
CA VAL A 212 10.31 0.64 5.68
C VAL A 212 10.24 -0.60 6.58
N ALA A 213 9.57 -0.54 7.73
CA ALA A 213 9.46 -1.69 8.64
C ALA A 213 8.68 -2.85 8.01
N ILE A 214 7.51 -2.59 7.42
CA ILE A 214 6.72 -3.59 6.71
C ILE A 214 7.51 -4.17 5.54
N SER A 215 8.19 -3.30 4.80
CA SER A 215 9.12 -3.69 3.76
C SER A 215 10.11 -4.73 4.30
N TYR A 216 10.96 -4.41 5.27
CA TYR A 216 11.97 -5.38 5.76
C TYR A 216 11.38 -6.62 6.45
N LEU A 217 10.21 -6.52 7.08
CA LEU A 217 9.55 -7.65 7.75
C LEU A 217 8.95 -8.67 6.77
N PHE A 218 8.40 -8.21 5.64
CA PHE A 218 7.66 -9.06 4.70
C PHE A 218 8.33 -9.19 3.32
N GLY A 219 9.33 -8.37 3.02
CA GLY A 219 10.07 -8.37 1.76
C GLY A 219 11.25 -9.34 1.72
N ALA A 220 11.68 -9.90 2.85
CA ALA A 220 12.82 -10.81 2.96
C ALA A 220 12.43 -12.12 3.66
N GLY A 221 12.11 -13.18 2.89
CA GLY A 221 12.03 -14.52 3.48
C GLY A 221 11.36 -15.63 2.66
N ASN A 222 10.45 -15.32 1.74
CA ASN A 222 9.59 -16.37 1.17
C ASN A 222 9.89 -16.82 -0.25
N GLY A 223 11.00 -16.44 -0.89
CA GLY A 223 11.45 -17.02 -2.17
C GLY A 223 10.47 -16.96 -3.37
N ALA A 224 9.26 -16.46 -3.16
CA ALA A 224 8.24 -16.26 -4.15
C ALA A 224 8.43 -14.83 -4.66
N ALA A 225 9.19 -14.69 -5.73
CA ALA A 225 8.98 -13.58 -6.62
C ALA A 225 7.52 -13.64 -7.07
N ILE A 226 6.63 -12.92 -6.39
CA ILE A 226 5.27 -12.71 -6.87
C ILE A 226 5.45 -11.82 -8.09
N SER A 227 5.35 -12.42 -9.27
CA SER A 227 5.34 -11.70 -10.53
C SER A 227 4.28 -10.61 -10.44
N SER A 228 4.64 -9.35 -10.65
CA SER A 228 3.68 -8.25 -10.67
C SER A 228 2.61 -8.44 -11.77
N ALA A 229 2.91 -9.27 -12.79
CA ALA A 229 1.99 -9.65 -13.85
C ALA A 229 0.79 -10.52 -13.37
N THR A 230 0.85 -11.11 -12.16
CA THR A 230 -0.19 -11.99 -11.63
C THR A 230 -1.01 -11.36 -10.49
N ILE A 231 -0.77 -10.09 -10.15
CA ILE A 231 -1.47 -9.43 -9.04
C ILE A 231 -2.80 -8.86 -9.55
N ASP A 232 -3.92 -9.51 -9.20
CA ASP A 232 -5.24 -8.92 -9.39
C ASP A 232 -5.45 -7.78 -8.37
N TYR A 233 -5.13 -6.55 -8.78
CA TYR A 233 -5.30 -5.36 -7.95
C TYR A 233 -6.76 -5.12 -7.53
N THR A 234 -7.74 -5.71 -8.23
CA THR A 234 -9.15 -5.67 -7.81
C THR A 234 -9.35 -6.46 -6.52
N SER A 235 -8.81 -7.68 -6.45
CA SER A 235 -8.82 -8.51 -5.24
C SER A 235 -8.10 -7.82 -4.07
N VAL A 236 -6.97 -7.17 -4.38
CA VAL A 236 -6.13 -6.45 -3.42
C VAL A 236 -6.89 -5.24 -2.87
N LEU A 237 -7.59 -4.48 -3.72
CA LEU A 237 -8.44 -3.36 -3.28
C LEU A 237 -9.51 -3.84 -2.31
N GLY A 238 -10.19 -4.95 -2.60
CA GLY A 238 -11.18 -5.55 -1.70
C GLY A 238 -10.60 -5.89 -0.32
N THR A 239 -9.42 -6.53 -0.31
CA THR A 239 -8.67 -6.84 0.92
C THR A 239 -8.29 -5.57 1.71
N TYR A 240 -7.78 -4.55 1.04
CA TYR A 240 -7.42 -3.28 1.69
C TYR A 240 -8.62 -2.52 2.23
N MET A 241 -9.78 -2.61 1.60
CA MET A 241 -11.02 -2.05 2.12
C MET A 241 -11.45 -2.74 3.42
N ILE A 242 -11.35 -4.08 3.50
CA ILE A 242 -11.65 -4.84 4.72
C ILE A 242 -10.68 -4.49 5.85
N LEU A 243 -9.37 -4.45 5.56
CA LEU A 243 -8.35 -4.03 6.55
C LEU A 243 -8.51 -2.57 6.97
N GLY A 244 -9.03 -1.72 6.06
CA GLY A 244 -9.23 -0.29 6.26
C GLY A 244 -10.47 0.10 7.06
N VAL A 245 -11.27 -0.85 7.56
CA VAL A 245 -12.53 -0.55 8.27
C VAL A 245 -12.32 0.32 9.51
N ALA A 246 -11.17 0.20 10.19
CA ALA A 246 -10.86 1.06 11.34
C ALA A 246 -10.42 2.49 10.94
N ALA A 247 -10.02 2.70 9.68
CA ALA A 247 -9.42 3.96 9.21
C ALA A 247 -10.28 5.20 9.47
N PRO A 248 -11.60 5.22 9.16
CA PRO A 248 -12.42 6.41 9.39
C PRO A 248 -12.51 6.81 10.86
N PHE A 249 -12.52 5.82 11.77
CA PHE A 249 -12.53 6.08 13.22
C PHE A 249 -11.17 6.59 13.71
N LEU A 250 -10.07 5.98 13.28
CA LEU A 250 -8.70 6.43 13.61
C LEU A 250 -8.46 7.86 13.13
N ILE A 251 -8.84 8.17 11.89
CA ILE A 251 -8.76 9.52 11.32
C ILE A 251 -9.62 10.49 12.13
N THR A 252 -10.88 10.14 12.43
CA THR A 252 -11.80 11.00 13.17
C THR A 252 -11.28 11.31 14.59
N LEU A 253 -10.77 10.28 15.28
CA LEU A 253 -10.18 10.41 16.60
C LEU A 253 -8.88 11.24 16.54
N GLY A 254 -8.01 10.98 15.57
CA GLY A 254 -6.80 11.76 15.34
C GLY A 254 -7.09 13.24 15.08
N LEU A 255 -8.06 13.55 14.22
CA LEU A 255 -8.52 14.92 13.96
C LEU A 255 -9.10 15.58 15.22
N MET A 256 -9.82 14.83 16.05
CA MET A 256 -10.35 15.30 17.34
C MET A 256 -9.23 15.65 18.31
N LEU A 257 -8.21 14.80 18.45
CA LEU A 257 -7.10 15.04 19.37
C LEU A 257 -6.22 16.20 18.90
N VAL A 258 -5.91 16.27 17.61
CA VAL A 258 -5.15 17.39 17.04
C VAL A 258 -5.96 18.67 17.17
N ASN A 259 -7.21 18.72 16.72
CA ASN A 259 -8.00 19.95 16.70
C ASN A 259 -9.38 19.81 17.38
N PRO A 260 -9.43 19.74 18.74
CA PRO A 260 -10.67 19.49 19.47
C PRO A 260 -11.76 20.54 19.22
N GLU A 261 -11.38 21.82 19.17
CA GLU A 261 -12.30 22.94 18.94
C GLU A 261 -12.99 22.88 17.58
N GLY A 262 -12.32 22.28 16.58
CA GLY A 262 -12.88 22.09 15.24
C GLY A 262 -13.62 20.76 15.05
N HIS A 263 -13.74 19.93 16.08
CA HIS A 263 -14.41 18.63 15.98
C HIS A 263 -15.94 18.77 16.09
N LYS A 264 -16.66 17.92 15.35
CA LYS A 264 -18.13 17.85 15.39
C LYS A 264 -18.54 16.38 15.62
N LYS A 265 -19.48 16.13 16.54
CA LYS A 265 -19.94 14.77 16.89
C LYS A 265 -20.42 13.96 15.68
N ILE A 266 -21.00 14.62 14.67
CA ILE A 266 -21.46 13.97 13.43
C ILE A 266 -20.33 13.26 12.66
N ARG A 267 -19.06 13.61 12.89
CA ARG A 267 -17.92 12.92 12.24
C ARG A 267 -17.80 11.46 12.65
N PHE A 268 -18.19 11.10 13.89
CA PHE A 268 -18.19 9.69 14.29
C PHE A 268 -19.31 8.89 13.60
N LEU A 269 -20.46 9.52 13.34
CA LEU A 269 -21.51 8.90 12.53
C LEU A 269 -21.03 8.69 11.08
N ILE A 270 -20.40 9.71 10.48
CA ILE A 270 -19.79 9.59 9.14
C ILE A 270 -18.72 8.50 9.13
N ALA A 271 -17.88 8.41 10.16
CA ALA A 271 -16.88 7.35 10.29
C ALA A 271 -17.54 5.96 10.33
N GLY A 272 -18.63 5.79 11.09
CA GLY A 272 -19.40 4.54 11.10
C GLY A 272 -19.94 4.17 9.72
N ILE A 273 -20.56 5.13 9.02
CA ILE A 273 -21.08 4.92 7.66
C ILE A 273 -19.96 4.51 6.70
N LEU A 274 -18.84 5.24 6.67
CA LEU A 274 -17.70 4.92 5.81
C LEU A 274 -17.10 3.55 6.15
N SER A 275 -17.00 3.19 7.43
CA SER A 275 -16.47 1.90 7.86
C SER A 275 -17.35 0.74 7.38
N THR A 276 -18.67 0.90 7.46
CA THR A 276 -19.62 -0.09 6.90
C THR A 276 -19.50 -0.20 5.38
N LEU A 277 -19.38 0.92 4.67
CA LEU A 277 -19.20 0.93 3.22
C LEU A 277 -17.89 0.24 2.81
N LEU A 278 -16.81 0.47 3.56
CA LEU A 278 -15.52 -0.21 3.35
C LEU A 278 -15.65 -1.72 3.56
N LEU A 279 -16.31 -2.15 4.64
CA LEU A 279 -16.49 -3.57 4.95
C LEU A 279 -17.33 -4.29 3.88
N VAL A 280 -18.51 -3.74 3.57
CA VAL A 280 -19.44 -4.33 2.60
C VAL A 280 -18.87 -4.29 1.19
N GLY A 281 -18.30 -3.14 0.78
CA GLY A 281 -17.66 -2.99 -0.51
C GLY A 281 -16.44 -3.90 -0.66
N GLY A 282 -15.64 -4.03 0.40
CA GLY A 282 -14.46 -4.90 0.43
C GLY A 282 -14.83 -6.37 0.22
N PHE A 283 -15.78 -6.90 1.00
CA PHE A 283 -16.28 -8.27 0.78
C PHE A 283 -16.89 -8.47 -0.60
N SER A 284 -17.66 -7.49 -1.09
CA SER A 284 -18.30 -7.58 -2.40
C SER A 284 -17.25 -7.65 -3.53
N ILE A 285 -16.24 -6.77 -3.50
CA ILE A 285 -15.16 -6.75 -4.48
C ILE A 285 -14.33 -8.02 -4.41
N SER A 286 -13.94 -8.46 -3.21
CA SER A 286 -13.19 -9.71 -3.04
C SER A 286 -13.98 -10.93 -3.53
N ALA A 287 -15.29 -11.00 -3.26
CA ALA A 287 -16.14 -12.09 -3.74
C ALA A 287 -16.28 -12.09 -5.26
N VAL A 288 -16.50 -10.93 -5.88
CA VAL A 288 -16.62 -10.80 -7.34
C VAL A 288 -15.30 -11.12 -8.04
N SER A 289 -14.17 -10.63 -7.54
CA SER A 289 -12.84 -10.96 -8.06
C SER A 289 -12.56 -12.46 -7.93
N ASN A 290 -12.85 -13.07 -6.77
CA ASN A 290 -12.66 -14.50 -6.58
C ASN A 290 -13.54 -15.32 -7.54
N ALA A 291 -14.81 -14.94 -7.72
CA ALA A 291 -15.71 -15.60 -8.65
C ALA A 291 -15.26 -15.47 -10.12
N LYS A 292 -14.71 -14.31 -10.50
CA LYS A 292 -14.20 -14.08 -11.86
C LYS A 292 -12.97 -14.93 -12.18
N ASN A 293 -12.09 -15.13 -11.20
CA ASN A 293 -10.84 -15.84 -11.43
C ASN A 293 -10.99 -17.36 -11.28
N THR A 294 -11.98 -17.84 -10.52
CA THR A 294 -12.25 -19.27 -10.32
C THR A 294 -12.74 -19.95 -11.61
N ILE A 295 -11.99 -20.95 -12.08
CA ILE A 295 -12.36 -21.85 -13.18
C ILE A 295 -13.24 -22.99 -12.66
N LEU A 296 -12.82 -23.59 -11.55
CA LEU A 296 -13.51 -24.69 -10.89
C LEU A 296 -13.47 -24.48 -9.38
N SER A 297 -14.60 -24.67 -8.71
CA SER A 297 -14.65 -24.84 -7.26
C SER A 297 -15.71 -25.87 -6.93
N ALA A 298 -15.29 -27.02 -6.44
CA ALA A 298 -16.17 -28.12 -6.15
C ALA A 298 -15.68 -28.93 -4.95
N THR A 299 -16.61 -29.59 -4.28
CA THR A 299 -16.31 -30.46 -3.15
C THR A 299 -16.97 -31.80 -3.39
N VAL A 300 -16.18 -32.87 -3.37
CA VAL A 300 -16.65 -34.24 -3.64
C VAL A 300 -16.25 -35.13 -2.49
N GLY A 301 -17.21 -35.92 -2.01
CA GLY A 301 -16.95 -37.00 -1.07
C GLY A 301 -17.47 -38.31 -1.65
N TYR A 302 -16.72 -39.38 -1.45
CA TYR A 302 -17.09 -40.73 -1.87
C TYR A 302 -16.57 -41.75 -0.86
N THR A 303 -17.08 -42.97 -0.90
CA THR A 303 -16.59 -44.08 -0.07
C THR A 303 -15.62 -44.90 -0.90
N VAL A 304 -14.40 -45.13 -0.40
CA VAL A 304 -13.41 -45.95 -1.11
C VAL A 304 -13.86 -47.42 -1.07
N THR A 305 -14.09 -48.01 -2.23
CA THR A 305 -14.44 -49.43 -2.39
C THR A 305 -13.31 -50.20 -3.06
N ALA A 306 -13.25 -51.52 -2.88
CA ALA A 306 -12.18 -52.36 -3.42
C ALA A 306 -12.17 -52.47 -4.97
N GLU A 307 -13.19 -51.92 -5.66
CA GLU A 307 -13.36 -52.03 -7.12
C GLU A 307 -13.03 -50.71 -7.87
N GLU A 308 -12.90 -49.58 -7.18
CA GLU A 308 -12.68 -48.26 -7.80
C GLU A 308 -11.24 -47.77 -7.65
N GLU A 309 -10.33 -48.26 -8.50
CA GLU A 309 -8.92 -47.80 -8.51
C GLU A 309 -8.71 -46.43 -9.18
N ASN A 310 -9.64 -45.93 -10.01
CA ASN A 310 -9.56 -44.61 -10.64
C ASN A 310 -10.94 -44.13 -11.12
N SER A 311 -11.67 -43.37 -10.32
CA SER A 311 -12.83 -42.62 -10.81
C SER A 311 -12.41 -41.16 -11.09
N SER A 312 -12.66 -40.70 -12.32
CA SER A 312 -12.60 -39.26 -12.60
C SER A 312 -13.61 -38.58 -11.68
N VAL A 313 -13.14 -37.66 -10.85
CA VAL A 313 -13.91 -37.09 -9.75
C VAL A 313 -14.71 -35.89 -10.24
N ILE A 314 -14.06 -35.02 -11.02
CA ILE A 314 -14.61 -33.79 -11.60
C ILE A 314 -13.85 -33.46 -12.89
N ASP A 315 -14.54 -32.88 -13.86
CA ASP A 315 -13.96 -32.27 -15.04
C ASP A 315 -14.17 -30.74 -15.09
N PHE A 316 -13.29 -30.05 -15.81
CA PHE A 316 -13.43 -28.61 -16.09
C PHE A 316 -12.79 -28.25 -17.44
N THR A 317 -13.27 -27.17 -18.06
CA THR A 317 -12.74 -26.68 -19.34
C THR A 317 -12.03 -25.35 -19.15
N VAL A 318 -10.91 -25.17 -19.85
CA VAL A 318 -10.18 -23.91 -19.95
C VAL A 318 -10.31 -23.43 -21.39
N GLU A 319 -10.87 -22.23 -21.58
CA GLU A 319 -11.15 -21.70 -22.93
C GLU A 319 -9.92 -21.03 -23.57
N GLU A 320 -9.05 -20.43 -22.75
CA GLU A 320 -7.85 -19.71 -23.18
C GLU A 320 -6.68 -20.05 -22.27
N ASP A 321 -5.47 -20.07 -22.84
CA ASP A 321 -4.23 -20.31 -22.10
C ASP A 321 -4.07 -19.30 -20.96
N ARG A 322 -3.91 -19.79 -19.73
CA ARG A 322 -3.76 -18.96 -18.54
C ARG A 322 -2.97 -19.65 -17.44
N GLU A 323 -2.28 -18.84 -16.65
CA GLU A 323 -1.78 -19.28 -15.34
C GLU A 323 -2.96 -19.52 -14.39
N ALA A 324 -2.88 -20.59 -13.61
CA ALA A 324 -3.85 -20.92 -12.58
C ALA A 324 -3.15 -21.51 -11.34
N THR A 325 -3.75 -21.30 -10.18
CA THR A 325 -3.42 -21.99 -8.95
C THR A 325 -4.45 -23.09 -8.71
N VAL A 326 -3.99 -24.33 -8.60
CA VAL A 326 -4.79 -25.47 -8.15
C VAL A 326 -4.57 -25.67 -6.67
N VAL A 327 -5.67 -25.71 -5.91
CA VAL A 327 -5.69 -26.04 -4.49
C VAL A 327 -6.58 -27.26 -4.31
N VAL A 328 -6.06 -28.28 -3.64
CA VAL A 328 -6.86 -29.43 -3.20
C VAL A 328 -6.69 -29.63 -1.72
N ILE A 329 -7.81 -29.77 -1.01
CA ILE A 329 -7.87 -30.02 0.42
C ILE A 329 -8.59 -31.35 0.63
N LEU A 330 -7.98 -32.24 1.41
CA LEU A 330 -8.56 -33.51 1.82
C LEU A 330 -8.95 -33.46 3.29
N THR A 331 -10.17 -33.88 3.58
CA THR A 331 -10.70 -34.05 4.94
C THR A 331 -11.35 -35.41 5.11
N ASN A 332 -11.52 -35.87 6.35
CA ASN A 332 -12.17 -37.15 6.69
C ASN A 332 -11.48 -38.39 6.09
N ALA A 333 -10.15 -38.38 6.01
CA ALA A 333 -9.37 -39.48 5.45
C ALA A 333 -8.00 -39.61 6.16
N GLU A 334 -7.58 -40.82 6.48
CA GLU A 334 -6.34 -41.09 7.21
C GLU A 334 -5.24 -41.66 6.29
N GLY A 335 -5.60 -42.53 5.35
CA GLY A 335 -4.65 -43.16 4.44
C GLY A 335 -4.14 -42.27 3.31
N ASP A 336 -3.35 -42.87 2.42
CA ASP A 336 -2.63 -42.18 1.36
C ASP A 336 -3.50 -41.95 0.13
N TYR A 337 -3.43 -40.72 -0.40
CA TYR A 337 -4.16 -40.32 -1.60
C TYR A 337 -3.25 -39.54 -2.52
N LYS A 338 -3.43 -39.76 -3.82
CA LYS A 338 -2.78 -39.00 -4.88
C LYS A 338 -3.80 -38.21 -5.67
N VAL A 339 -3.46 -36.99 -6.07
CA VAL A 339 -4.28 -36.19 -6.98
C VAL A 339 -3.57 -36.10 -8.33
N ARG A 340 -4.33 -36.36 -9.39
CA ARG A 340 -3.92 -36.22 -10.77
C ARG A 340 -4.83 -35.24 -11.50
N ILE A 341 -4.23 -34.35 -12.29
CA ILE A 341 -4.97 -33.51 -13.24
C ILE A 341 -4.37 -33.73 -14.61
N ASP A 342 -5.18 -34.31 -15.49
CA ASP A 342 -4.81 -34.73 -16.83
C ASP A 342 -5.69 -33.97 -17.85
N GLY A 343 -5.07 -33.37 -18.86
CA GLY A 343 -5.76 -32.74 -19.99
C GLY A 343 -5.94 -33.71 -21.15
N ASP A 344 -7.04 -33.57 -21.89
CA ASP A 344 -7.39 -34.44 -23.02
C ASP A 344 -6.33 -34.44 -24.14
N LYS A 345 -5.55 -33.36 -24.28
CA LYS A 345 -4.41 -33.27 -25.21
C LYS A 345 -3.14 -33.97 -24.70
N GLY A 346 -3.24 -34.74 -23.61
CA GLY A 346 -2.15 -35.54 -23.04
C GLY A 346 -1.25 -34.77 -22.09
N SER A 347 -1.67 -33.59 -21.62
CA SER A 347 -0.92 -32.82 -20.62
C SER A 347 -1.20 -33.33 -19.21
N ASN A 348 -0.25 -34.04 -18.58
CA ASN A 348 -0.30 -34.27 -17.13
C ASN A 348 0.23 -33.01 -16.44
N ILE A 349 -0.67 -32.25 -15.80
CA ILE A 349 -0.33 -30.97 -15.19
C ILE A 349 -0.02 -31.13 -13.69
N ILE A 350 -0.69 -32.08 -13.03
CA ILE A 350 -0.45 -32.44 -11.62
C ILE A 350 -0.47 -33.96 -11.48
N ASN A 351 0.48 -34.50 -10.70
CA ASN A 351 0.51 -35.88 -10.26
C ASN A 351 1.24 -35.94 -8.92
N ALA A 352 0.51 -35.71 -7.84
CA ALA A 352 1.10 -35.39 -6.53
C ALA A 352 0.42 -36.13 -5.38
N ASP A 353 1.22 -36.61 -4.44
CA ASP A 353 0.72 -37.23 -3.21
C ASP A 353 0.21 -36.15 -2.24
N VAL A 354 -0.94 -36.39 -1.61
CA VAL A 354 -1.54 -35.48 -0.64
C VAL A 354 -0.83 -35.65 0.71
N PRO A 355 -0.18 -34.61 1.25
CA PRO A 355 0.64 -34.74 2.44
C PRO A 355 -0.16 -35.14 3.68
N HIS A 356 0.51 -35.81 4.62
CA HIS A 356 -0.03 -36.08 5.94
C HIS A 356 0.05 -34.84 6.85
N GLY A 357 -0.87 -34.75 7.81
CA GLY A 357 -0.88 -33.72 8.83
C GLY A 357 -2.29 -33.25 9.20
N ALA A 358 -2.37 -32.30 10.13
CA ALA A 358 -3.65 -31.72 10.56
C ALA A 358 -4.40 -30.96 9.45
N ILE A 359 -3.67 -30.51 8.42
CA ILE A 359 -4.20 -29.85 7.22
C ILE A 359 -3.63 -30.60 6.01
N ARG A 360 -4.44 -31.45 5.37
CA ARG A 360 -4.04 -32.18 4.16
C ARG A 360 -4.35 -31.34 2.92
N MET A 361 -3.37 -30.54 2.48
CA MET A 361 -3.56 -29.57 1.39
C MET A 361 -2.39 -29.63 0.40
N ILE A 362 -2.70 -29.59 -0.89
CA ILE A 362 -1.74 -29.33 -1.97
C ILE A 362 -2.04 -28.01 -2.66
N THR A 363 -1.00 -27.32 -3.12
CA THR A 363 -1.12 -26.07 -3.87
C THR A 363 -0.06 -26.05 -4.98
N TYR A 364 -0.51 -25.92 -6.22
CA TYR A 364 0.34 -25.86 -7.40
C TYR A 364 -0.01 -24.64 -8.25
N ASN A 365 1.01 -23.91 -8.72
CA ASN A 365 0.85 -22.94 -9.79
C ASN A 365 1.17 -23.62 -11.11
N VAL A 366 0.24 -23.57 -12.05
CA VAL A 366 0.28 -24.31 -13.30
C VAL A 366 -0.08 -23.41 -14.46
N ASN A 367 0.50 -23.69 -15.63
CA ASN A 367 0.08 -23.08 -16.89
C ASN A 367 -0.95 -24.02 -17.53
N LEU A 368 -2.21 -23.59 -17.53
CA LEU A 368 -3.28 -24.31 -18.20
C LEU A 368 -3.37 -23.81 -19.64
N GLN A 369 -3.43 -24.74 -20.58
CA GLN A 369 -3.72 -24.44 -21.97
C GLN A 369 -5.22 -24.54 -22.20
N ALA A 370 -5.71 -23.98 -23.30
CA ALA A 370 -7.09 -24.19 -23.73
C ALA A 370 -7.34 -25.69 -23.99
N ASP A 371 -7.97 -26.38 -23.04
CA ASP A 371 -8.20 -27.83 -23.06
C ASP A 371 -9.34 -28.23 -22.10
N HIS A 372 -9.79 -29.48 -22.21
CA HIS A 372 -10.63 -30.12 -21.20
C HIS A 372 -9.74 -30.92 -20.24
N TYR A 373 -9.99 -30.76 -18.94
CA TYR A 373 -9.18 -31.34 -17.87
C TYR A 373 -10.03 -32.23 -16.97
N ASN A 374 -9.47 -33.37 -16.59
CA ASN A 374 -10.05 -34.32 -15.65
C ASN A 374 -9.22 -34.36 -14.37
N VAL A 375 -9.89 -34.27 -13.22
CA VAL A 375 -9.29 -34.41 -11.89
C VAL A 375 -9.60 -35.80 -11.35
N THR A 376 -8.56 -36.59 -11.12
CA THR A 376 -8.65 -37.95 -10.60
C THR A 376 -7.97 -38.02 -9.24
N VAL A 377 -8.66 -38.59 -8.26
CA VAL A 377 -8.05 -38.94 -6.98
C VAL A 377 -7.78 -40.44 -6.98
N VAL A 378 -6.54 -40.82 -6.66
CA VAL A 378 -6.10 -42.21 -6.58
C VAL A 378 -5.90 -42.56 -5.11
N PRO A 379 -6.79 -43.35 -4.51
CA PRO A 379 -6.58 -43.91 -3.17
C PRO A 379 -5.49 -45.00 -3.18
N ASP A 380 -4.74 -45.13 -2.09
CA ASP A 380 -3.87 -46.30 -1.88
C ASP A 380 -4.66 -47.51 -1.36
N ALA A 381 -4.13 -48.73 -1.52
CA ALA A 381 -4.81 -49.99 -1.22
C ALA A 381 -5.31 -50.11 0.24
N ASN A 382 -4.71 -49.36 1.17
CA ASN A 382 -5.06 -49.36 2.60
C ASN A 382 -6.22 -48.43 2.98
N THR A 383 -6.83 -47.72 2.02
CA THR A 383 -7.88 -46.71 2.28
C THR A 383 -9.32 -47.24 2.12
N VAL A 384 -9.49 -48.52 1.80
CA VAL A 384 -10.82 -49.13 1.57
C VAL A 384 -11.71 -48.99 2.81
N GLY A 385 -12.90 -48.42 2.62
CA GLY A 385 -13.86 -48.12 3.68
C GLY A 385 -13.78 -46.69 4.23
N GLU A 386 -12.78 -45.90 3.86
CA GLU A 386 -12.74 -44.47 4.18
C GLU A 386 -13.78 -43.68 3.38
N THR A 387 -14.16 -42.50 3.90
CA THR A 387 -15.09 -41.56 3.24
C THR A 387 -14.43 -40.19 3.04
N PRO A 388 -13.37 -40.13 2.21
CA PRO A 388 -12.64 -38.89 1.98
C PRO A 388 -13.54 -37.81 1.38
N GLN A 389 -13.28 -36.56 1.76
CA GLN A 389 -13.89 -35.38 1.16
C GLN A 389 -12.80 -34.48 0.60
N PHE A 390 -12.82 -34.28 -0.72
CA PHE A 390 -11.90 -33.43 -1.47
C PHE A 390 -12.56 -32.12 -1.84
N SER A 391 -11.98 -31.01 -1.42
CA SER A 391 -12.33 -29.66 -1.91
C SER A 391 -11.28 -29.23 -2.93
N ILE A 392 -11.68 -29.07 -4.19
CA ILE A 392 -10.81 -28.73 -5.32
C ILE A 392 -11.19 -27.34 -5.80
N THR A 393 -10.20 -26.45 -5.89
CA THR A 393 -10.35 -25.12 -6.46
C THR A 393 -9.25 -24.86 -7.49
N VAL A 394 -9.63 -24.44 -8.68
CA VAL A 394 -8.75 -23.99 -9.77
C VAL A 394 -9.08 -22.53 -10.04
N LYS A 395 -8.10 -21.63 -9.88
CA LYS A 395 -8.30 -20.17 -9.94
C LYS A 395 -7.18 -19.43 -10.63
#